data_AF-A0A2B8B3P0-F1
#
_entry.id   AF-A0A2B8B3P0-F1
#
_cell.length_a   1.000
_cell.length_b   1.000
_cell.length_c   1.000
_cell.angle_alpha   90.00
_cell.angle_beta   90.00
_cell.angle_gamma   90.00
#
_symmetry.space_group_name_H-M   'P 1'
#
loop_
_entity.id
_entity.type
_entity.pdbx_description
1 polymer ?
#
loop_
_entity_poly.entity_id
_entity_poly.type
_entity_poly.pdbx_seq_one_letter_code
_entity_poly.pdbx_strand_id
1 'polypeptide(L)'
;MRRSPSSCSTTSTSTNSPNRPRAHRHRPETPRVHRSHPRPSIWRVAPLQWETTTSYIQRLARRHHLTTAELLHALGIPRPQADKECAQPHGPYTSIELYLNAPSRRLIAAFAGIPDEHLAHALPEWNRYRDKPDPQSARARLRLASAHAVTGCPRCTIARTGDPHPVPQYLPDTLLVCRRHHTWMLGRHTLAGMPLPIEHADLTRTPEILAAHRIHIRFLRRWGAAADHALTLAMNLTENWRRAAPSEERIWPARARRIGNNKRARLWYALAREAVTYPETITLARFFAHHPRALHVLERPGHTHPLHTAVASLLGRPWLENPALYPDRFGDRISYTPGRNPRARERWPYRHSPYAPGPTELTELGYQPPPQQPSSHIQARRKDRKGSRKSAPRTGTEPPAPLSGSTPTPPHSHHIPVANETAHCSTNLRSTQRQPGNPRSPV
;
A
#
# COMPACT_ATOMS: atom_id res chain seq x y z
N MET A 1 -38.96 77.36 5.65
CA MET A 1 -40.37 76.95 5.83
C MET A 1 -40.41 75.73 6.75
N ARG A 2 -41.11 75.88 7.89
CA ARG A 2 -41.75 74.85 8.75
C ARG A 2 -40.90 73.66 9.24
N ARG A 3 -40.91 73.22 10.49
CA ARG A 3 -41.40 73.63 11.82
C ARG A 3 -40.95 72.45 12.73
N SER A 4 -40.28 72.69 13.85
CA SER A 4 -40.24 71.77 15.02
C SER A 4 -41.63 71.75 15.70
N PRO A 5 -41.90 71.17 16.90
CA PRO A 5 -41.12 70.33 17.84
C PRO A 5 -42.01 69.25 18.56
N SER A 6 -41.57 68.81 19.77
CA SER A 6 -42.37 68.33 20.95
C SER A 6 -42.31 66.82 21.24
N SER A 7 -41.52 66.37 22.24
CA SER A 7 -41.80 66.28 23.71
C SER A 7 -42.69 65.05 24.04
N CYS A 8 -42.41 64.20 25.03
CA CYS A 8 -42.34 64.49 26.47
C CYS A 8 -41.64 63.36 27.25
N SER A 9 -41.04 63.78 28.36
CA SER A 9 -40.62 62.98 29.52
C SER A 9 -41.81 62.47 30.33
N THR A 10 -41.65 61.34 31.04
CA THR A 10 -42.29 61.15 32.35
C THR A 10 -41.50 60.21 33.26
N THR A 11 -41.26 60.73 34.45
CA THR A 11 -40.73 60.17 35.68
C THR A 11 -41.74 59.23 36.33
N SER A 12 -41.31 58.15 37.01
CA SER A 12 -41.92 57.76 38.30
C SER A 12 -41.07 56.77 39.11
N THR A 13 -40.95 57.15 40.36
CA THR A 13 -40.30 56.58 41.54
C THR A 13 -41.02 55.34 42.08
N SER A 14 -40.32 54.45 42.81
CA SER A 14 -40.57 54.18 44.25
C SER A 14 -40.35 52.72 44.73
N THR A 15 -39.44 52.61 45.72
CA THR A 15 -39.48 51.84 46.99
C THR A 15 -39.35 50.30 47.09
N ASN A 16 -38.21 49.89 47.70
CA ASN A 16 -38.00 49.03 48.89
C ASN A 16 -38.70 47.65 48.99
N SER A 17 -38.02 46.48 48.99
CA SER A 17 -37.10 45.81 49.98
C SER A 17 -37.82 44.56 50.59
N PRO A 18 -37.21 43.53 51.26
CA PRO A 18 -35.90 42.86 51.20
C PRO A 18 -35.98 41.28 51.18
N ASN A 19 -34.81 40.60 51.34
CA ASN A 19 -34.56 39.23 51.85
C ASN A 19 -34.48 37.99 50.92
N ARG A 20 -33.23 37.54 50.63
CA ARG A 20 -32.66 36.25 51.12
C ARG A 20 -31.22 36.03 50.57
N PRO A 21 -30.20 35.76 51.42
CA PRO A 21 -28.91 35.31 50.94
C PRO A 21 -28.97 33.81 50.58
N ARG A 22 -28.73 33.47 49.31
CA ARG A 22 -28.49 32.09 48.87
C ARG A 22 -27.08 31.69 49.26
N ALA A 23 -26.97 30.64 50.06
CA ALA A 23 -25.71 30.01 50.44
C ALA A 23 -24.84 29.71 49.21
N HIS A 24 -23.63 30.26 49.20
CA HIS A 24 -22.57 29.86 48.30
C HIS A 24 -22.19 28.39 48.58
N ARG A 25 -22.68 27.47 47.76
CA ARG A 25 -22.05 26.15 47.65
C ARG A 25 -20.66 26.36 47.06
N HIS A 26 -19.63 26.16 47.89
CA HIS A 26 -18.28 25.89 47.43
C HIS A 26 -18.34 24.75 46.41
N ARG A 27 -18.18 25.11 45.13
CA ARG A 27 -17.90 24.17 44.07
C ARG A 27 -16.45 23.74 44.29
N PRO A 28 -16.14 22.46 44.58
CA PRO A 28 -14.76 22.03 44.67
C PRO A 28 -14.11 22.31 43.32
N GLU A 29 -13.09 23.17 43.32
CA GLU A 29 -12.22 23.37 42.18
C GLU A 29 -11.63 22.00 41.83
N THR A 30 -12.07 21.45 40.71
CA THR A 30 -11.40 20.31 40.11
C THR A 30 -9.96 20.73 39.82
N PRO A 31 -8.96 19.95 40.23
CA PRO A 31 -7.57 20.31 40.01
C PRO A 31 -7.37 20.50 38.52
N ARG A 32 -7.00 21.73 38.12
CA ARG A 32 -6.50 22.02 36.78
C ARG A 32 -5.27 21.15 36.59
N VAL A 33 -5.45 20.02 35.89
CA VAL A 33 -4.33 19.22 35.40
C VAL A 33 -3.61 20.13 34.42
N HIS A 34 -2.57 20.83 34.90
CA HIS A 34 -1.57 21.45 34.05
C HIS A 34 -0.96 20.34 33.22
N ARG A 35 -1.49 20.12 32.02
CA ARG A 35 -0.83 19.29 31.01
C ARG A 35 0.41 20.05 30.59
N SER A 36 1.50 19.80 31.31
CA SER A 36 2.83 20.27 30.97
C SER A 36 3.11 19.94 29.51
N HIS A 37 3.42 20.96 28.70
CA HIS A 37 3.85 20.74 27.33
C HIS A 37 5.03 19.76 27.32
N PRO A 38 5.01 18.71 26.47
CA PRO A 38 6.08 17.74 26.46
C PRO A 38 7.38 18.45 26.08
N ARG A 39 8.41 18.24 26.89
CA ARG A 39 9.75 18.74 26.59
C ARG A 39 10.28 18.05 25.33
N PRO A 40 11.03 18.75 24.48
CA PRO A 40 11.70 18.13 23.35
C PRO A 40 12.57 16.96 23.79
N SER A 41 12.48 15.89 23.03
CA SER A 41 13.34 14.73 23.13
C SER A 41 14.81 15.11 22.89
N ILE A 42 15.71 14.44 23.63
CA ILE A 42 17.16 14.51 23.42
C ILE A 42 17.55 13.84 22.09
N TRP A 43 16.78 12.83 21.65
CA TRP A 43 17.01 12.09 20.40
C TRP A 43 16.08 12.57 19.29
N ARG A 44 16.60 13.42 18.41
CA ARG A 44 15.85 13.90 17.25
C ARG A 44 15.79 12.82 16.16
N VAL A 45 14.60 12.27 15.94
CA VAL A 45 14.33 11.38 14.81
C VAL A 45 13.76 12.22 13.68
N ALA A 46 14.53 12.41 12.61
CA ALA A 46 14.03 13.12 11.43
C ALA A 46 13.05 12.23 10.64
N PRO A 47 11.89 12.77 10.19
CA PRO A 47 11.01 12.06 9.27
C PRO A 47 11.70 11.91 7.91
N LEU A 48 11.44 10.79 7.23
CA LEU A 48 11.77 10.68 5.82
C LEU A 48 10.66 11.32 4.99
N GLN A 49 11.05 11.94 3.87
CA GLN A 49 10.09 12.45 2.90
C GLN A 49 9.18 11.32 2.41
N TRP A 50 7.87 11.55 2.41
CA TRP A 50 6.82 10.59 2.06
C TRP A 50 6.62 9.44 3.04
N GLU A 51 7.23 9.47 4.22
CA GLU A 51 7.03 8.44 5.24
C GLU A 51 5.58 8.39 5.74
N THR A 52 5.09 7.18 6.06
CA THR A 52 3.78 7.03 6.70
C THR A 52 3.83 7.57 8.12
N THR A 53 2.71 8.12 8.61
CA THR A 53 2.66 8.62 10.00
C THR A 53 2.93 7.48 10.97
N THR A 54 2.32 6.31 10.76
CA THR A 54 2.60 5.09 11.54
C THR A 54 4.09 4.75 11.60
N SER A 55 4.80 4.74 10.47
CA SER A 55 6.24 4.42 10.43
C SER A 55 7.06 5.41 11.23
N TYR A 56 6.80 6.70 11.05
CA TYR A 56 7.52 7.75 11.74
C TYR A 56 7.34 7.64 13.26
N ILE A 57 6.11 7.45 13.74
CA ILE A 57 5.84 7.29 15.18
C ILE A 57 6.45 5.99 15.72
N GLN A 58 6.45 4.90 14.97
CA GLN A 58 7.13 3.66 15.36
C GLN A 58 8.64 3.85 15.50
N ARG A 59 9.27 4.57 14.56
CA ARG A 59 10.71 4.90 14.63
C ARG A 59 11.03 5.80 15.82
N LEU A 60 10.20 6.82 16.04
CA LEU A 60 10.32 7.70 17.19
C LEU A 60 10.22 6.91 18.49
N ALA A 61 9.21 6.05 18.65
CA ALA A 61 9.05 5.21 19.82
C ALA A 61 10.25 4.27 20.03
N ARG A 62 10.67 3.56 18.97
CA ARG A 62 11.82 2.63 19.03
C ARG A 62 13.12 3.33 19.41
N ARG A 63 13.35 4.56 18.95
CA ARG A 63 14.53 5.34 19.35
C ARG A 63 14.56 5.66 20.85
N HIS A 64 13.39 5.66 21.48
CA HIS A 64 13.21 5.85 22.92
C HIS A 64 13.00 4.53 23.69
N HIS A 65 13.20 3.38 23.04
CA HIS A 65 12.93 2.06 23.62
C HIS A 65 11.49 1.87 24.11
N LEU A 66 10.54 2.54 23.46
CA LEU A 66 9.12 2.43 23.70
C LEU A 66 8.42 1.71 22.54
N THR A 67 7.32 1.05 22.83
CA THR A 67 6.32 0.71 21.83
C THR A 67 5.55 1.98 21.41
N THR A 68 4.89 1.92 20.25
CA THR A 68 4.01 3.02 19.81
C THR A 68 2.92 3.32 20.82
N ALA A 69 2.34 2.31 21.48
CA ALA A 69 1.30 2.51 22.47
C ALA A 69 1.82 3.22 23.72
N GLU A 70 3.01 2.85 24.20
CA GLU A 70 3.64 3.49 25.36
C GLU A 70 4.01 4.94 25.07
N LEU A 71 4.57 5.24 23.89
CA LEU A 71 4.87 6.62 23.49
C LEU A 71 3.59 7.48 23.48
N LEU A 72 2.53 7.00 22.84
CA LEU A 72 1.26 7.74 22.79
C LEU A 72 0.69 7.95 24.20
N HIS A 73 0.69 6.91 25.03
CA HIS A 73 0.23 6.99 26.41
C HIS A 73 1.03 7.99 27.24
N ALA A 74 2.36 7.98 27.14
CA ALA A 74 3.26 8.90 27.85
C ALA A 74 3.00 10.38 27.49
N LEU A 75 2.52 10.63 26.27
CA LEU A 75 2.14 11.97 25.80
C LEU A 75 0.69 12.35 26.16
N GLY A 76 -0.02 11.49 26.89
CA GLY A 76 -1.43 11.70 27.22
C GLY A 76 -2.37 11.53 26.02
N ILE A 77 -1.92 10.85 24.97
CA ILE A 77 -2.74 10.46 23.81
C ILE A 77 -3.33 9.07 24.10
N PRO A 78 -4.65 8.95 24.26
CA PRO A 78 -5.27 7.66 24.53
C PRO A 78 -4.99 6.64 23.42
N ARG A 79 -5.04 5.35 23.78
CA ARG A 79 -4.84 4.25 22.84
C ARG A 79 -5.68 4.47 21.56
N PRO A 80 -5.07 4.38 20.36
CA PRO A 80 -5.79 4.60 19.13
C PRO A 80 -6.99 3.68 18.98
N GLN A 81 -8.15 4.24 18.64
CA GLN A 81 -9.31 3.46 18.24
C GLN A 81 -9.11 2.97 16.82
N ALA A 82 -9.27 1.68 16.58
CA ALA A 82 -9.25 1.10 15.24
C ALA A 82 -10.67 1.10 14.66
N ASP A 83 -10.82 1.63 13.45
CA ASP A 83 -12.09 1.51 12.72
C ASP A 83 -12.34 0.04 12.37
N LYS A 84 -13.62 -0.37 12.28
CA LYS A 84 -14.04 -1.78 12.08
C LYS A 84 -13.35 -2.43 10.87
N GLU A 85 -13.07 -1.65 9.84
CA GLU A 85 -12.41 -2.07 8.60
C GLU A 85 -10.97 -2.55 8.83
N CYS A 86 -10.28 -2.05 9.85
CA CYS A 86 -8.93 -2.48 10.19
C CYS A 86 -8.88 -3.93 10.72
N ALA A 87 -10.01 -4.46 11.20
CA ALA A 87 -10.12 -5.83 11.68
C ALA A 87 -10.42 -6.84 10.56
N GLN A 88 -10.73 -6.37 9.35
CA GLN A 88 -11.01 -7.23 8.21
C GLN A 88 -9.72 -7.55 7.44
N PRO A 89 -9.64 -8.74 6.80
CA PRO A 89 -8.62 -9.01 5.81
C PRO A 89 -8.71 -7.95 4.70
N HIS A 90 -7.64 -7.19 4.53
CA HIS A 90 -7.54 -6.18 3.49
C HIS A 90 -6.56 -6.65 2.41
N GLY A 91 -6.79 -6.19 1.18
CA GLY A 91 -5.96 -6.56 0.04
C GLY A 91 -4.48 -6.21 0.24
N PRO A 92 -3.57 -6.80 -0.55
CA PRO A 92 -2.12 -6.62 -0.38
C PRO A 92 -1.68 -5.15 -0.41
N TYR A 93 -2.40 -4.31 -1.16
CA TYR A 93 -2.07 -2.90 -1.33
C TYR A 93 -2.57 -1.98 -0.22
N THR A 94 -3.29 -2.51 0.77
CA THR A 94 -3.89 -1.73 1.85
C THR A 94 -3.02 -1.82 3.11
N SER A 95 -2.68 -0.68 3.70
CA SER A 95 -2.01 -0.60 4.99
C SER A 95 -2.89 0.07 6.04
N ILE A 96 -2.57 -0.12 7.32
CA ILE A 96 -3.20 0.62 8.42
C ILE A 96 -2.34 1.86 8.71
N GLU A 97 -2.96 3.03 8.72
CA GLU A 97 -2.35 4.32 9.00
C GLU A 97 -2.86 4.91 10.32
N LEU A 98 -1.97 5.63 11.02
CA LEU A 98 -2.24 6.33 12.26
C LEU A 98 -2.59 7.78 11.96
N TYR A 99 -3.84 8.14 12.25
CA TYR A 99 -4.36 9.50 12.09
C TYR A 99 -4.36 10.22 13.44
N LEU A 100 -3.83 11.45 13.44
CA LEU A 100 -3.68 12.27 14.65
C LEU A 100 -4.45 13.59 14.49
N ASN A 101 -5.29 13.91 15.49
CA ASN A 101 -5.94 15.22 15.53
C ASN A 101 -4.93 16.33 15.90
N ALA A 102 -5.32 17.60 15.73
CA ALA A 102 -4.41 18.73 15.94
C ALA A 102 -3.74 18.75 17.33
N PRO A 103 -4.45 18.52 18.46
CA PRO A 103 -3.79 18.43 19.77
C PRO A 103 -2.73 17.31 19.86
N SER A 104 -3.02 16.11 19.34
CA SER A 104 -2.04 15.02 19.31
C SER A 104 -0.80 15.35 18.48
N ARG A 105 -1.00 16.00 17.32
CA ARG A 105 0.12 16.40 16.45
C ARG A 105 1.03 17.41 17.12
N ARG A 106 0.47 18.40 17.82
CA ARG A 106 1.24 19.36 18.62
C ARG A 106 2.08 18.67 19.70
N LEU A 107 1.51 17.69 20.40
CA LEU A 107 2.23 16.92 21.42
C LEU A 107 3.39 16.13 20.82
N ILE A 108 3.16 15.47 19.68
CA ILE A 108 4.20 14.71 18.97
C ILE A 108 5.28 15.64 18.39
N ALA A 109 4.90 16.77 17.79
CA ALA A 109 5.81 17.78 17.25
C ALA A 109 6.72 18.35 18.34
N ALA A 110 6.13 18.73 19.47
CA ALA A 110 6.86 19.21 20.65
C ALA A 110 7.81 18.13 21.20
N PHE A 111 7.33 16.89 21.35
CA PHE A 111 8.18 15.77 21.80
C PHE A 111 9.31 15.47 20.81
N ALA A 112 9.05 15.47 19.51
CA ALA A 112 10.08 15.23 18.49
C ALA A 112 11.07 16.40 18.35
N GLY A 113 10.74 17.58 18.87
CA GLY A 113 11.51 18.80 18.65
C GLY A 113 11.53 19.24 17.18
N ILE A 114 10.47 18.94 16.43
CA ILE A 114 10.30 19.26 15.00
C ILE A 114 8.99 20.04 14.83
N PRO A 115 9.00 21.22 14.18
CA PRO A 115 7.78 21.98 13.90
C PRO A 115 6.69 21.16 13.21
N ASP A 116 5.43 21.39 13.58
CA ASP A 116 4.27 20.67 13.02
C ASP A 116 4.20 20.78 11.49
N GLU A 117 4.54 21.95 10.93
CA GLU A 117 4.62 22.19 9.48
C GLU A 117 5.69 21.35 8.78
N HIS A 118 6.82 21.09 9.43
CA HIS A 118 7.88 20.25 8.86
C HIS A 118 7.46 18.78 8.84
N LEU A 119 6.76 18.32 9.88
CA LEU A 119 6.14 17.00 9.90
C LEU A 119 5.06 16.89 8.83
N ALA A 120 4.20 17.91 8.70
CA ALA A 120 3.17 17.96 7.67
C ALA A 120 3.74 17.91 6.24
N HIS A 121 4.91 18.51 6.03
CA HIS A 121 5.58 18.48 4.74
C HIS A 121 6.15 17.10 4.41
N ALA A 122 6.72 16.39 5.39
CA ALA A 122 7.32 15.08 5.18
C ALA A 122 6.32 13.92 5.18
N LEU A 123 5.24 14.02 5.96
CA LEU A 123 4.29 12.94 6.25
C LEU A 123 2.93 13.20 5.56
N PRO A 124 2.61 12.51 4.44
CA PRO A 124 1.46 12.85 3.60
C PRO A 124 0.08 12.77 4.29
N GLU A 125 -0.04 11.92 5.31
CA GLU A 125 -1.30 11.69 6.05
C GLU A 125 -1.39 12.50 7.36
N TRP A 126 -0.37 13.30 7.70
CA TRP A 126 -0.27 14.02 8.98
C TRP A 126 -1.50 14.87 9.29
N ASN A 127 -1.98 15.64 8.31
CA ASN A 127 -3.09 16.57 8.49
C ASN A 127 -4.47 15.99 8.12
N ARG A 128 -4.59 14.68 7.89
CA ARG A 128 -5.81 14.05 7.32
C ARG A 128 -6.78 13.46 8.34
N TYR A 129 -6.75 13.91 9.59
CA TYR A 129 -7.72 13.48 10.60
C TYR A 129 -9.13 14.00 10.26
N ARG A 130 -10.11 13.09 10.11
CA ARG A 130 -11.44 13.43 9.56
C ARG A 130 -12.58 13.51 10.58
N ASP A 131 -12.36 13.06 11.81
CA ASP A 131 -13.45 13.07 12.80
C ASP A 131 -13.58 14.46 13.40
N LYS A 132 -14.82 14.87 13.71
CA LYS A 132 -15.10 16.06 14.51
C LYS A 132 -14.46 15.86 15.89
N PRO A 133 -13.28 16.46 16.17
CA PRO A 133 -12.63 16.24 17.45
C PRO A 133 -13.26 17.19 18.47
N ASP A 134 -13.23 16.80 19.74
CA ASP A 134 -13.13 17.81 20.79
C ASP A 134 -11.81 18.58 20.53
N PRO A 135 -11.84 19.88 20.24
CA PRO A 135 -10.66 20.65 19.86
C PRO A 135 -9.60 20.70 20.98
N GLN A 136 -9.95 20.33 22.22
CA GLN A 136 -9.04 20.38 23.37
C GLN A 136 -8.44 19.02 23.75
N SER A 137 -8.98 17.91 23.22
CA SER A 137 -8.55 16.57 23.62
C SER A 137 -7.69 15.89 22.57
N ALA A 138 -6.51 15.43 22.96
CA ALA A 138 -5.65 14.62 22.11
C ALA A 138 -6.30 13.26 21.77
N ARG A 139 -6.37 12.93 20.48
CA ARG A 139 -6.92 11.68 19.95
C ARG A 139 -6.07 11.14 18.81
N ALA A 140 -6.07 9.82 18.69
CA ALA A 140 -5.47 9.07 17.61
C ALA A 140 -6.42 7.98 17.12
N ARG A 141 -6.37 7.65 15.84
CA ARG A 141 -7.16 6.56 15.24
C ARG A 141 -6.34 5.76 14.25
N LEU A 142 -6.67 4.47 14.15
CA LEU A 142 -6.15 3.59 13.11
C LEU A 142 -7.23 3.40 12.05
N ARG A 143 -6.85 3.63 10.79
CA ARG A 143 -7.73 3.47 9.62
C ARG A 143 -6.98 2.79 8.49
N LEU A 144 -7.72 2.31 7.50
CA LEU A 144 -7.12 1.97 6.22
C LEU A 144 -6.50 3.24 5.62
N ALA A 145 -5.25 3.11 5.19
CA ALA A 145 -4.50 4.18 4.56
C ALA A 145 -5.21 4.65 3.28
N SER A 146 -5.13 5.95 3.00
CA SER A 146 -5.74 6.53 1.80
C SER A 146 -4.99 6.19 0.51
N ALA A 147 -3.76 5.69 0.63
CA ALA A 147 -2.87 5.34 -0.45
C ALA A 147 -2.08 4.09 -0.12
N HIS A 148 -1.50 3.48 -1.15
CA HIS A 148 -0.62 2.34 -1.00
C HIS A 148 0.78 2.80 -0.57
N ALA A 149 1.27 2.24 0.55
CA ALA A 149 2.66 2.45 0.98
C ALA A 149 3.56 1.32 0.47
N VAL A 150 4.76 1.69 0.01
CA VAL A 150 5.86 0.79 -0.34
C VAL A 150 6.99 0.94 0.66
N THR A 151 7.83 -0.07 0.85
CA THR A 151 9.02 0.09 1.69
C THR A 151 10.11 0.83 0.91
N GLY A 152 10.62 1.93 1.48
CA GLY A 152 11.74 2.68 0.91
C GLY A 152 12.98 1.81 0.62
N CYS A 153 13.88 2.29 -0.22
CA CYS A 153 15.11 1.56 -0.51
C CYS A 153 15.93 1.35 0.78
N PRO A 154 16.22 0.09 1.19
CA PRO A 154 16.79 -0.19 2.50
C PRO A 154 18.17 0.45 2.69
N ARG A 155 18.98 0.48 1.62
CA ARG A 155 20.30 1.11 1.63
C ARG A 155 20.24 2.64 1.75
N CYS A 156 19.23 3.28 1.17
CA CYS A 156 19.02 4.72 1.35
C CYS A 156 18.50 5.03 2.76
N THR A 157 17.56 4.21 3.24
CA THR A 157 16.94 4.36 4.55
C THR A 157 17.98 4.23 5.64
N ILE A 158 18.73 3.13 5.70
CA ILE A 158 19.76 2.92 6.72
C ILE A 158 20.81 4.02 6.71
N ALA A 159 21.23 4.48 5.53
CA ALA A 159 22.21 5.57 5.40
C ALA A 159 21.68 6.92 5.92
N ARG A 160 20.36 7.16 5.88
CA ARG A 160 19.74 8.41 6.33
C ARG A 160 19.29 8.37 7.78
N THR A 161 18.87 7.21 8.28
CA THR A 161 18.22 7.09 9.58
C THR A 161 19.07 6.36 10.61
N GLY A 162 20.09 5.62 10.18
CA GLY A 162 20.82 4.67 11.04
C GLY A 162 19.97 3.48 11.50
N ASP A 163 18.74 3.34 11.00
CA ASP A 163 17.78 2.33 11.42
C ASP A 163 17.62 1.27 10.31
N PRO A 164 17.91 -0.02 10.56
CA PRO A 164 17.78 -1.08 9.57
C PRO A 164 16.32 -1.50 9.31
N HIS A 165 15.36 -1.01 10.09
CA HIS A 165 13.96 -1.44 9.94
C HIS A 165 13.33 -0.88 8.66
N PRO A 166 12.38 -1.64 8.06
CA PRO A 166 11.58 -1.16 6.94
C PRO A 166 10.91 0.19 7.26
N VAL A 167 10.96 1.11 6.30
CA VAL A 167 10.26 2.40 6.39
C VAL A 167 9.24 2.47 5.27
N PRO A 168 7.96 2.19 5.56
CA PRO A 168 6.86 2.41 4.64
C PRO A 168 6.75 3.89 4.22
N GLN A 169 6.56 4.13 2.93
CA GLN A 169 6.47 5.45 2.31
C GLN A 169 5.40 5.46 1.22
N TYR A 170 4.66 6.57 1.11
CA TYR A 170 3.75 6.85 -0.01
C TYR A 170 4.54 7.41 -1.20
N LEU A 171 5.40 6.58 -1.80
CA LEU A 171 6.24 7.01 -2.91
C LEU A 171 5.39 7.20 -4.18
N PRO A 172 5.53 8.35 -4.87
CA PRO A 172 5.00 8.48 -6.22
C PRO A 172 5.72 7.52 -7.18
N ASP A 173 5.12 7.23 -8.34
CA ASP A 173 5.67 6.32 -9.36
C ASP A 173 7.09 6.72 -9.83
N THR A 174 7.41 8.02 -9.76
CA THR A 174 8.74 8.58 -10.05
C THR A 174 9.82 8.19 -9.05
N LEU A 175 9.42 7.72 -7.87
CA LEU A 175 10.31 7.35 -6.79
C LEU A 175 10.23 5.86 -6.47
N LEU A 176 9.48 5.03 -7.22
CA LEU A 176 9.44 3.57 -7.04
C LEU A 176 10.76 2.87 -7.44
N VAL A 177 11.65 3.55 -8.16
CA VAL A 177 12.96 3.02 -8.55
C VAL A 177 14.08 3.79 -7.86
N CYS A 178 14.83 3.10 -7.01
CA CYS A 178 16.09 3.62 -6.49
C CYS A 178 17.18 3.48 -7.55
N ARG A 179 17.47 4.58 -8.27
CA ARG A 179 18.54 4.63 -9.28
C ARG A 179 19.95 4.41 -8.72
N ARG A 180 20.19 4.74 -7.44
CA ARG A 180 21.51 4.59 -6.81
C ARG A 180 21.82 3.12 -6.48
N HIS A 181 20.81 2.37 -6.05
CA HIS A 181 20.98 1.00 -5.57
C HIS A 181 20.34 -0.04 -6.49
N HIS A 182 19.82 0.40 -7.64
CA HIS A 182 19.15 -0.44 -8.64
C HIS A 182 18.06 -1.31 -8.00
N THR A 183 17.17 -0.68 -7.23
CA THR A 183 16.13 -1.38 -6.48
C THR A 183 14.77 -0.86 -6.89
N TRP A 184 13.84 -1.76 -7.18
CA TRP A 184 12.42 -1.42 -7.26
C TRP A 184 11.80 -1.58 -5.86
N MET A 185 11.07 -0.57 -5.39
CA MET A 185 10.31 -0.63 -4.15
C MET A 185 8.95 -1.26 -4.45
N LEU A 186 8.74 -2.47 -3.94
CA LEU A 186 7.49 -3.18 -4.10
C LEU A 186 6.51 -2.74 -3.01
N GLY A 187 5.24 -2.94 -3.32
CA GLY A 187 4.20 -2.92 -2.31
C GLY A 187 4.42 -3.98 -1.26
N ARG A 188 3.81 -3.77 -0.09
CA ARG A 188 3.56 -4.90 0.80
C ARG A 188 2.69 -5.91 0.03
N HIS A 189 3.09 -7.17 0.05
CA HIS A 189 2.28 -8.24 -0.52
C HIS A 189 1.80 -9.13 0.61
N THR A 190 0.58 -9.63 0.50
CA THR A 190 0.02 -10.60 1.44
C THR A 190 -0.35 -11.88 0.69
N LEU A 191 -0.15 -13.00 1.36
CA LEU A 191 -0.59 -14.32 0.93
C LEU A 191 -1.44 -14.91 2.06
N ALA A 192 -2.73 -15.11 1.80
CA ALA A 192 -3.70 -15.58 2.80
C ALA A 192 -3.68 -14.75 4.11
N GLY A 193 -3.62 -13.42 3.96
CA GLY A 193 -3.57 -12.48 5.10
C GLY A 193 -2.20 -12.34 5.76
N MET A 194 -1.21 -13.15 5.40
CA MET A 194 0.14 -13.06 5.94
C MET A 194 1.05 -12.21 5.04
N PRO A 195 1.83 -11.27 5.61
CA PRO A 195 2.76 -10.47 4.81
C PRO A 195 3.88 -11.34 4.25
N LEU A 196 4.18 -11.19 2.96
CA LEU A 196 5.35 -11.78 2.34
C LEU A 196 6.59 -10.94 2.68
N PRO A 197 7.73 -11.58 3.01
CA PRO A 197 8.98 -10.87 3.32
C PRO A 197 9.71 -10.42 2.04
N ILE A 198 8.96 -9.94 1.04
CA ILE A 198 9.48 -9.47 -0.25
C ILE A 198 8.93 -8.07 -0.48
N GLU A 199 9.77 -7.08 -0.25
CA GLU A 199 9.41 -5.66 -0.32
C GLU A 199 10.22 -4.90 -1.39
N HIS A 200 11.20 -5.58 -2.00
CA HIS A 200 12.11 -4.99 -2.97
C HIS A 200 12.45 -5.98 -4.07
N ALA A 201 12.70 -5.44 -5.27
CA ALA A 201 13.19 -6.20 -6.42
C ALA A 201 14.58 -5.68 -6.84
N ASP A 202 15.54 -6.58 -7.04
CA ASP A 202 16.86 -6.22 -7.56
C ASP A 202 16.78 -6.01 -9.08
N LEU A 203 17.24 -4.85 -9.54
CA LEU A 203 17.24 -4.44 -10.94
C LEU A 203 18.62 -4.50 -11.59
N THR A 204 19.65 -4.98 -10.90
CA THR A 204 21.02 -5.08 -11.44
C THR A 204 21.08 -5.88 -12.75
N ARG A 205 20.19 -6.87 -12.93
CA ARG A 205 20.10 -7.72 -14.13
C ARG A 205 19.01 -7.31 -15.12
N THR A 206 18.40 -6.14 -14.92
CA THR A 206 17.35 -5.60 -15.79
C THR A 206 17.62 -4.13 -16.09
N PRO A 207 18.73 -3.81 -16.80
CA PRO A 207 19.10 -2.44 -17.13
C PRO A 207 18.03 -1.72 -17.96
N GLU A 208 17.18 -2.46 -18.70
CA GLU A 208 16.06 -1.89 -19.45
C GLU A 208 15.03 -1.18 -18.57
N ILE A 209 14.82 -1.65 -17.33
CA ILE A 209 13.92 -0.99 -16.36
C ILE A 209 14.52 0.33 -15.90
N LEU A 210 15.83 0.37 -15.64
CA LEU A 210 16.54 1.59 -15.25
C LEU A 210 16.56 2.62 -16.40
N ALA A 211 16.73 2.15 -17.64
CA ALA A 211 16.67 2.99 -18.83
C ALA A 211 15.26 3.59 -19.01
N ALA A 212 14.22 2.77 -18.92
CA ALA A 212 12.82 3.21 -18.95
C ALA A 212 12.53 4.23 -17.84
N HIS A 213 13.07 4.03 -16.64
CA HIS A 213 12.90 4.97 -15.55
C HIS A 213 13.54 6.34 -15.84
N ARG A 214 14.74 6.37 -16.43
CA ARG A 214 15.37 7.64 -16.87
C ARG A 214 14.55 8.34 -17.96
N ILE A 215 13.90 7.59 -18.83
CA ILE A 215 13.00 8.13 -19.85
C ILE A 215 11.75 8.69 -19.18
N HIS A 216 11.14 7.96 -18.25
CA HIS A 216 9.96 8.38 -17.50
C HIS A 216 10.16 9.72 -16.78
N ILE A 217 11.26 9.88 -16.04
CA ILE A 217 11.57 11.14 -15.34
C ILE A 217 11.70 12.32 -16.32
N ARG A 218 12.35 12.10 -17.48
CA ARG A 218 12.46 13.15 -18.51
C ARG A 218 11.11 13.45 -19.17
N PHE A 219 10.30 12.43 -19.38
CA PHE A 219 8.98 12.54 -19.98
C PHE A 219 8.06 13.39 -19.10
N LEU A 220 7.96 13.09 -17.80
CA LEU A 220 7.16 13.87 -16.86
C LEU A 220 7.61 15.33 -16.76
N ARG A 221 8.92 15.58 -16.70
CA ARG A 221 9.45 16.95 -16.65
C ARG A 221 9.07 17.79 -17.86
N ARG A 222 8.96 17.17 -19.04
CA ARG A 222 8.68 17.88 -20.30
C ARG A 222 7.18 18.03 -20.57
N TRP A 223 6.37 17.05 -20.18
CA TRP A 223 4.96 16.96 -20.58
C TRP A 223 3.96 17.15 -19.43
N GLY A 224 4.43 17.19 -18.18
CA GLY A 224 3.59 17.47 -17.01
C GLY A 224 2.34 16.59 -16.95
N ALA A 225 1.17 17.21 -16.76
CA ALA A 225 -0.11 16.52 -16.61
C ALA A 225 -0.48 15.59 -17.79
N ALA A 226 -0.06 15.91 -19.02
CA ALA A 226 -0.33 15.06 -20.18
C ALA A 226 0.40 13.70 -20.06
N ALA A 227 1.60 13.70 -19.47
CA ALA A 227 2.34 12.48 -19.23
C ALA A 227 1.72 11.62 -18.13
N ASP A 228 1.19 12.22 -17.06
CA ASP A 228 0.49 11.49 -15.99
C ASP A 228 -0.74 10.73 -16.53
N HIS A 229 -1.51 11.41 -17.39
CA HIS A 229 -2.69 10.82 -18.02
C HIS A 229 -2.32 9.64 -18.93
N ALA A 230 -1.35 9.84 -19.83
CA ALA A 230 -0.88 8.79 -20.74
C ALA A 230 -0.25 7.61 -20.00
N LEU A 231 0.45 7.87 -18.89
CA LEU A 231 1.04 6.83 -18.03
C LEU A 231 -0.05 5.95 -17.39
N THR A 232 -1.08 6.57 -16.83
CA THR A 232 -2.20 5.86 -16.20
C THR A 232 -2.87 4.90 -17.18
N LEU A 233 -3.11 5.36 -18.41
CA LEU A 233 -3.68 4.51 -19.46
C LEU A 233 -2.74 3.35 -19.83
N ALA A 234 -1.45 3.65 -20.05
CA ALA A 234 -0.46 2.65 -20.42
C ALA A 234 -0.30 1.57 -19.33
N MET A 235 -0.34 1.96 -18.05
CA MET A 235 -0.29 1.01 -16.93
C MET A 235 -1.48 0.06 -16.95
N ASN A 236 -2.69 0.58 -17.18
CA ASN A 236 -3.90 -0.24 -17.25
C ASN A 236 -3.87 -1.24 -18.41
N LEU A 237 -3.44 -0.79 -19.59
CA LEU A 237 -3.34 -1.66 -20.77
C LEU A 237 -2.28 -2.75 -20.59
N THR A 238 -1.09 -2.35 -20.14
CA THR A 238 0.01 -3.32 -19.94
C THR A 238 -0.30 -4.34 -18.84
N GLU A 239 -1.02 -3.96 -17.78
CA GLU A 239 -1.52 -4.93 -16.78
C GLU A 239 -2.56 -5.89 -17.37
N ASN A 240 -3.47 -5.40 -18.23
CA ASN A 240 -4.44 -6.26 -18.91
C ASN A 240 -3.75 -7.27 -19.83
N TRP A 241 -2.84 -6.77 -20.70
CA TRP A 241 -2.09 -7.60 -21.62
C TRP A 241 -1.17 -8.59 -20.90
N ARG A 242 -0.60 -8.24 -19.75
CA ARG A 242 0.22 -9.16 -18.94
C ARG A 242 -0.57 -10.37 -18.46
N ARG A 243 -1.84 -10.18 -18.10
CA ARG A 243 -2.75 -11.25 -17.69
C ARG A 243 -3.25 -12.09 -18.87
N ALA A 244 -3.49 -11.44 -20.00
CA ALA A 244 -3.96 -12.07 -21.24
C ALA A 244 -2.82 -12.55 -22.16
N ALA A 245 -1.57 -12.47 -21.69
CA ALA A 245 -0.40 -12.77 -22.52
C ALA A 245 -0.43 -14.23 -22.98
N PRO A 246 -0.22 -14.49 -24.28
CA PRO A 246 -0.25 -15.85 -24.81
C PRO A 246 1.04 -16.61 -24.45
N SER A 247 1.08 -17.92 -24.71
CA SER A 247 2.19 -18.79 -24.27
C SER A 247 3.54 -18.45 -24.92
N GLU A 248 3.48 -17.80 -26.07
CA GLU A 248 4.59 -17.34 -26.89
C GLU A 248 5.25 -16.08 -26.32
N GLU A 249 4.60 -15.36 -25.39
CA GLU A 249 5.19 -14.18 -24.74
C GLU A 249 6.43 -14.58 -23.92
N ARG A 250 7.61 -14.15 -24.38
CA ARG A 250 8.90 -14.50 -23.75
C ARG A 250 9.54 -13.39 -22.94
N ILE A 251 9.25 -12.12 -23.25
CA ILE A 251 9.97 -10.96 -22.72
C ILE A 251 9.64 -10.75 -21.24
N TRP A 252 8.36 -10.66 -20.90
CA TRP A 252 7.95 -10.44 -19.52
C TRP A 252 8.33 -11.59 -18.58
N PRO A 253 8.11 -12.88 -18.93
CA PRO A 253 8.59 -13.99 -18.10
C PRO A 253 10.12 -14.01 -17.96
N ALA A 254 10.87 -13.70 -19.02
CA ALA A 254 12.33 -13.62 -18.94
C ALA A 254 12.81 -12.49 -18.01
N ARG A 255 12.14 -11.34 -18.02
CA ARG A 255 12.45 -10.22 -17.12
C ARG A 255 12.13 -10.58 -15.67
N ALA A 256 10.98 -11.21 -15.41
CA ALA A 256 10.65 -11.72 -14.07
C ALA A 256 11.68 -12.75 -13.56
N ARG A 257 12.17 -13.64 -14.44
CA ARG A 257 13.29 -14.54 -14.12
C ARG A 257 14.55 -13.77 -13.73
N ARG A 258 14.93 -12.74 -14.47
CA ARG A 258 16.13 -11.93 -14.14
C ARG A 258 15.98 -11.20 -12.80
N ILE A 259 14.81 -10.61 -12.53
CA ILE A 259 14.50 -9.97 -11.24
C ILE A 259 14.62 -10.99 -10.08
N GLY A 260 14.05 -12.18 -10.27
CA GLY A 260 14.10 -13.25 -9.29
C GLY A 260 15.41 -14.02 -9.22
N ASN A 261 16.45 -13.63 -9.97
CA ASN A 261 17.69 -14.39 -10.13
C ASN A 261 17.43 -15.88 -10.48
N ASN A 262 16.55 -16.11 -11.44
CA ASN A 262 16.02 -17.41 -11.91
C ASN A 262 15.28 -18.25 -10.85
N LYS A 263 15.10 -17.74 -9.63
CA LYS A 263 14.35 -18.41 -8.57
C LYS A 263 12.91 -17.95 -8.59
N ARG A 264 11.97 -18.89 -8.38
CA ARG A 264 10.54 -18.59 -8.20
C ARG A 264 9.98 -17.65 -9.27
N ALA A 265 10.27 -17.92 -10.55
CA ALA A 265 9.94 -17.03 -11.65
C ALA A 265 8.46 -16.60 -11.69
N ARG A 266 7.53 -17.54 -11.44
CA ARG A 266 6.08 -17.26 -11.37
C ARG A 266 5.73 -16.33 -10.21
N LEU A 267 6.41 -16.47 -9.06
CA LEU A 267 6.25 -15.56 -7.93
C LEU A 267 6.62 -14.13 -8.35
N TRP A 268 7.80 -13.95 -8.95
CA TRP A 268 8.27 -12.64 -9.36
C TRP A 268 7.47 -12.03 -10.50
N TYR A 269 6.90 -12.85 -11.38
CA TYR A 269 5.99 -12.40 -12.42
C TYR A 269 4.72 -11.74 -11.83
N ALA A 270 4.20 -12.29 -10.73
CA ALA A 270 3.06 -11.73 -10.01
C ALA A 270 3.45 -10.54 -9.11
N LEU A 271 4.50 -10.70 -8.27
CA LEU A 271 4.91 -9.69 -7.30
C LEU A 271 5.45 -8.43 -7.97
N ALA A 272 6.34 -8.58 -8.95
CA ALA A 272 6.99 -7.46 -9.60
C ALA A 272 6.28 -7.05 -10.90
N ARG A 273 4.95 -7.24 -10.97
CA ARG A 273 4.15 -6.98 -12.19
C ARG A 273 4.44 -5.64 -12.85
N GLU A 274 4.53 -4.57 -12.06
CA GLU A 274 4.80 -3.22 -12.54
C GLU A 274 6.22 -3.08 -13.07
N ALA A 275 7.21 -3.64 -12.37
CA ALA A 275 8.60 -3.64 -12.83
C ALA A 275 8.75 -4.47 -14.12
N VAL A 276 8.02 -5.59 -14.20
CA VAL A 276 8.04 -6.51 -15.34
C VAL A 276 7.46 -5.86 -16.59
N THR A 277 6.41 -5.04 -16.51
CA THR A 277 5.84 -4.37 -17.69
C THR A 277 6.40 -2.96 -17.93
N TYR A 278 7.17 -2.43 -16.98
CA TYR A 278 7.58 -1.03 -16.95
C TYR A 278 8.18 -0.47 -18.25
N PRO A 279 9.13 -1.15 -18.92
CA PRO A 279 9.71 -0.62 -20.15
C PRO A 279 8.67 -0.42 -21.27
N GLU A 280 7.76 -1.37 -21.43
CA GLU A 280 6.66 -1.28 -22.39
C GLU A 280 5.66 -0.20 -21.97
N THR A 281 5.33 -0.10 -20.67
CA THR A 281 4.44 0.94 -20.12
C THR A 281 4.97 2.35 -20.44
N ILE A 282 6.26 2.63 -20.22
CA ILE A 282 6.84 3.95 -20.49
C ILE A 282 6.89 4.26 -21.99
N THR A 283 7.18 3.26 -22.82
CA THR A 283 7.19 3.40 -24.27
C THR A 283 5.79 3.75 -24.79
N LEU A 284 4.78 3.03 -24.30
CA LEU A 284 3.39 3.24 -24.66
C LEU A 284 2.84 4.58 -24.16
N ALA A 285 3.16 4.97 -22.92
CA ALA A 285 2.77 6.27 -22.38
C ALA A 285 3.30 7.44 -23.22
N ARG A 286 4.55 7.34 -23.67
CA ARG A 286 5.11 8.33 -24.59
C ARG A 286 4.38 8.34 -25.91
N PHE A 287 4.11 7.18 -26.48
CA PHE A 287 3.37 7.08 -27.75
C PHE A 287 2.00 7.78 -27.64
N PHE A 288 1.23 7.51 -26.60
CA PHE A 288 -0.07 8.16 -26.39
C PHE A 288 0.01 9.67 -26.18
N ALA A 289 1.01 10.17 -25.45
CA ALA A 289 1.17 11.61 -25.28
C ALA A 289 1.51 12.34 -26.59
N HIS A 290 2.23 11.70 -27.52
CA HIS A 290 2.51 12.29 -28.84
C HIS A 290 1.35 12.10 -29.83
N HIS A 291 0.45 11.15 -29.56
CA HIS A 291 -0.69 10.83 -30.42
C HIS A 291 -2.01 10.87 -29.63
N PRO A 292 -2.41 12.04 -29.10
CA PRO A 292 -3.64 12.15 -28.30
C PRO A 292 -4.88 11.72 -29.09
N ARG A 293 -4.87 11.84 -30.43
CA ARG A 293 -5.96 11.34 -31.29
C ARG A 293 -6.10 9.81 -31.25
N ALA A 294 -5.03 9.07 -30.98
CA ALA A 294 -5.09 7.62 -30.79
C ALA A 294 -5.94 7.22 -29.57
N LEU A 295 -6.13 8.14 -28.62
CA LEU A 295 -6.92 7.92 -27.41
C LEU A 295 -8.43 8.06 -27.63
N HIS A 296 -8.82 8.73 -28.72
CA HIS A 296 -10.21 9.05 -29.05
C HIS A 296 -10.77 8.19 -30.18
N VAL A 297 -10.05 7.14 -30.58
CA VAL A 297 -10.52 6.18 -31.56
C VAL A 297 -11.67 5.39 -30.94
N LEU A 298 -12.86 5.52 -31.53
CA LEU A 298 -13.99 4.64 -31.26
C LEU A 298 -13.71 3.31 -31.94
N GLU A 299 -13.28 2.32 -31.16
CA GLU A 299 -13.07 0.99 -31.69
C GLU A 299 -14.42 0.29 -31.87
N ARG A 300 -14.60 -0.33 -33.05
CA ARG A 300 -15.67 -1.32 -33.23
C ARG A 300 -15.15 -2.64 -32.68
N PRO A 301 -15.84 -3.28 -31.73
CA PRO A 301 -15.39 -4.55 -31.16
C PRO A 301 -15.02 -5.57 -32.25
N GLY A 302 -13.89 -6.24 -32.07
CA GLY A 302 -13.44 -7.32 -32.96
C GLY A 302 -12.81 -6.90 -34.29
N HIS A 303 -12.63 -5.61 -34.56
CA HIS A 303 -11.99 -5.13 -35.80
C HIS A 303 -10.57 -4.62 -35.52
N THR A 304 -9.60 -5.07 -36.33
CA THR A 304 -8.22 -4.58 -36.25
C THR A 304 -8.17 -3.10 -36.65
N HIS A 305 -7.67 -2.26 -35.75
CA HIS A 305 -7.48 -0.84 -35.99
C HIS A 305 -5.99 -0.56 -36.30
N PRO A 306 -5.63 0.44 -37.14
CA PRO A 306 -4.22 0.80 -37.39
C PRO A 306 -3.42 1.10 -36.12
N LEU A 307 -4.11 1.49 -35.03
CA LEU A 307 -3.52 1.66 -33.71
C LEU A 307 -2.97 0.34 -33.15
N HIS A 308 -3.68 -0.78 -33.32
CA HIS A 308 -3.24 -2.10 -32.83
C HIS A 308 -1.95 -2.50 -33.54
N THR A 309 -1.89 -2.35 -34.86
CA THR A 309 -0.68 -2.59 -35.66
C THR A 309 0.47 -1.67 -35.25
N ALA A 310 0.19 -0.38 -35.03
CA ALA A 310 1.20 0.58 -34.59
C ALA A 310 1.75 0.22 -33.20
N VAL A 311 0.90 -0.18 -32.26
CA VAL A 311 1.30 -0.60 -30.90
C VAL A 311 2.07 -1.92 -30.94
N ALA A 312 1.61 -2.91 -31.70
CA ALA A 312 2.28 -4.19 -31.88
C ALA A 312 3.68 -4.01 -32.48
N SER A 313 3.80 -3.17 -33.52
CA SER A 313 5.09 -2.81 -34.12
C SER A 313 5.98 -2.05 -33.13
N LEU A 314 5.45 -1.04 -32.44
CA LEU A 314 6.18 -0.24 -31.45
C LEU A 314 6.78 -1.10 -30.33
N LEU A 315 6.04 -2.11 -29.87
CA LEU A 315 6.46 -2.99 -28.77
C LEU A 315 7.16 -4.27 -29.25
N GLY A 316 7.24 -4.51 -30.56
CA GLY A 316 7.79 -5.73 -31.14
C GLY A 316 7.00 -6.98 -30.76
N ARG A 317 5.68 -6.88 -30.66
CA ARG A 317 4.79 -7.95 -30.18
C ARG A 317 3.57 -8.12 -31.11
N PRO A 318 3.65 -9.00 -32.12
CA PRO A 318 2.58 -9.18 -33.10
C PRO A 318 1.25 -9.61 -32.49
N TRP A 319 1.27 -10.34 -31.36
CA TRP A 319 0.05 -10.77 -30.68
C TRP A 319 -0.79 -9.61 -30.13
N LEU A 320 -0.23 -8.40 -30.01
CA LEU A 320 -0.96 -7.18 -29.67
C LEU A 320 -1.78 -6.60 -30.83
N GLU A 321 -1.75 -7.21 -32.02
CA GLU A 321 -2.68 -6.85 -33.11
C GLU A 321 -4.11 -7.36 -32.86
N ASN A 322 -4.29 -8.28 -31.90
CA ASN A 322 -5.59 -8.82 -31.57
C ASN A 322 -6.47 -7.77 -30.87
N PRO A 323 -7.58 -7.34 -31.49
CA PRO A 323 -8.46 -6.30 -30.92
C PRO A 323 -9.11 -6.74 -29.60
N ALA A 324 -9.27 -8.04 -29.33
CA ALA A 324 -9.86 -8.55 -28.09
C ALA A 324 -9.05 -8.22 -26.82
N LEU A 325 -7.79 -7.79 -26.97
CA LEU A 325 -6.92 -7.42 -25.86
C LEU A 325 -7.10 -5.96 -25.41
N TYR A 326 -7.88 -5.18 -26.16
CA TYR A 326 -8.12 -3.77 -25.92
C TYR A 326 -9.53 -3.56 -25.34
N PRO A 327 -9.71 -2.62 -24.40
CA PRO A 327 -11.03 -2.34 -23.85
C PRO A 327 -11.92 -1.66 -24.91
N ASP A 328 -13.21 -2.00 -24.92
CA ASP A 328 -14.23 -1.55 -25.90
C ASP A 328 -14.26 -0.02 -26.14
N ARG A 329 -13.79 0.76 -25.16
CA ARG A 329 -13.59 2.21 -25.28
C ARG A 329 -12.29 2.62 -24.62
N PHE A 330 -11.29 2.95 -25.43
CA PHE A 330 -10.06 3.62 -24.97
C PHE A 330 -10.36 4.93 -24.23
N GLY A 331 -11.37 5.68 -24.70
CA GLY A 331 -11.79 6.97 -24.15
C GLY A 331 -12.59 6.93 -22.84
N ASP A 332 -13.35 5.87 -22.56
CA ASP A 332 -14.25 5.89 -21.38
C ASP A 332 -13.51 5.70 -20.06
N ARG A 333 -12.33 5.07 -20.08
CA ARG A 333 -11.41 5.07 -18.94
C ARG A 333 -10.61 6.38 -18.82
N ILE A 334 -10.59 7.20 -19.87
CA ILE A 334 -9.96 8.53 -19.88
C ILE A 334 -10.89 9.59 -19.25
N SER A 335 -12.21 9.42 -19.40
CA SER A 335 -13.23 10.26 -18.74
C SER A 335 -13.23 10.14 -17.21
N TYR A 336 -12.60 9.10 -16.66
CA TYR A 336 -12.35 8.95 -15.22
C TYR A 336 -10.94 9.40 -14.84
N THR A 337 -10.55 10.59 -15.29
CA THR A 337 -9.32 11.26 -14.82
C THR A 337 -9.69 12.30 -13.76
N PRO A 338 -9.37 12.10 -12.47
CA PRO A 338 -9.36 13.19 -11.50
C PRO A 338 -8.16 14.07 -11.83
N GLY A 339 -8.37 15.10 -12.66
CA GLY A 339 -7.28 15.87 -13.25
C GLY A 339 -7.68 17.26 -13.71
N ARG A 340 -8.49 17.98 -12.92
CA ARG A 340 -8.57 19.45 -12.99
C ARG A 340 -8.41 20.06 -11.60
N ASN A 341 -7.24 19.90 -10.99
CA ASN A 341 -6.69 20.95 -10.12
C ASN A 341 -5.22 20.66 -9.75
N PRO A 342 -4.25 21.53 -10.06
CA PRO A 342 -2.91 21.46 -9.48
C PRO A 342 -2.89 21.77 -7.96
N ARG A 343 -4.05 22.08 -7.37
CA ARG A 343 -4.24 22.31 -5.93
C ARG A 343 -5.49 21.60 -5.40
N ALA A 344 -5.49 20.27 -5.37
CA ALA A 344 -6.34 19.47 -4.47
C ALA A 344 -5.85 18.01 -4.46
N ARG A 345 -5.06 17.65 -3.45
CA ARG A 345 -4.44 16.32 -3.26
C ARG A 345 -5.40 15.25 -2.71
N GLU A 346 -6.70 15.31 -3.00
CA GLU A 346 -7.68 14.52 -2.22
C GLU A 346 -8.08 13.15 -2.76
N ARG A 347 -7.76 12.78 -4.00
CA ARG A 347 -8.00 11.41 -4.47
C ARG A 347 -6.88 10.94 -5.39
N TRP A 348 -6.00 10.12 -4.84
CA TRP A 348 -5.16 9.23 -5.61
C TRP A 348 -6.06 8.33 -6.47
N PRO A 349 -5.76 8.14 -7.76
CA PRO A 349 -6.60 7.34 -8.64
C PRO A 349 -6.57 5.87 -8.21
N TYR A 350 -7.75 5.27 -8.27
CA TYR A 350 -8.10 3.88 -7.96
C TYR A 350 -6.99 2.88 -8.35
N ARG A 351 -6.28 2.34 -7.35
CA ARG A 351 -5.74 0.99 -7.38
C ARG A 351 -6.55 0.16 -6.40
N HIS A 352 -7.15 -0.93 -6.90
CA HIS A 352 -7.94 -1.96 -6.20
C HIS A 352 -8.75 -1.50 -4.98
N SER A 353 -10.09 -1.58 -5.08
CA SER A 353 -10.97 -1.39 -3.92
C SER A 353 -10.41 -2.13 -2.70
N PRO A 354 -10.10 -1.44 -1.58
CA PRO A 354 -9.54 -2.07 -0.39
C PRO A 354 -10.50 -3.10 0.23
N TYR A 355 -11.76 -3.11 -0.22
CA TYR A 355 -12.87 -3.92 0.25
C TYR A 355 -13.21 -5.14 -0.61
N ALA A 356 -12.53 -5.34 -1.74
CA ALA A 356 -12.75 -6.50 -2.61
C ALA A 356 -11.41 -7.14 -3.03
N PRO A 357 -10.72 -7.83 -2.10
CA PRO A 357 -9.58 -8.65 -2.44
C PRO A 357 -10.11 -9.90 -3.15
N GLY A 358 -10.41 -9.80 -4.45
CA GLY A 358 -10.46 -11.00 -5.27
C GLY A 358 -9.20 -11.85 -5.03
N PRO A 359 -9.22 -13.15 -5.38
CA PRO A 359 -8.06 -14.02 -5.18
C PRO A 359 -6.80 -13.30 -5.65
N THR A 360 -5.80 -13.20 -4.77
CA THR A 360 -4.55 -12.58 -5.18
C THR A 360 -3.97 -13.45 -6.29
N GLU A 361 -3.30 -12.86 -7.28
CA GLU A 361 -2.63 -13.61 -8.34
C GLU A 361 -1.72 -14.72 -7.77
N LEU A 362 -1.20 -14.53 -6.55
CA LEU A 362 -0.46 -15.54 -5.80
C LEU A 362 -1.31 -16.75 -5.40
N THR A 363 -2.56 -16.53 -4.99
CA THR A 363 -3.53 -17.60 -4.70
C THR A 363 -3.89 -18.36 -5.96
N GLU A 364 -4.10 -17.68 -7.08
CA GLU A 364 -4.35 -18.30 -8.40
C GLU A 364 -3.14 -19.13 -8.87
N LEU A 365 -1.93 -18.69 -8.54
CA LEU A 365 -0.68 -19.41 -8.82
C LEU A 365 -0.43 -20.60 -7.87
N GLY A 366 -1.37 -20.95 -7.00
CA GLY A 366 -1.30 -22.10 -6.12
C GLY A 366 -0.34 -21.93 -4.93
N TYR A 367 0.09 -20.71 -4.63
CA TYR A 367 0.89 -20.47 -3.42
C TYR A 367 0.02 -20.68 -2.18
N GLN A 368 0.44 -21.63 -1.34
CA GLN A 368 -0.24 -21.96 -0.10
C GLN A 368 0.16 -20.99 1.02
N PRO A 369 -0.75 -20.68 1.96
CA PRO A 369 -0.39 -19.97 3.18
C PRO A 369 0.75 -20.69 3.91
N PRO A 370 1.66 -19.98 4.60
CA PRO A 370 2.46 -20.63 5.63
C PRO A 370 1.52 -21.28 6.66
N PRO A 371 1.86 -22.45 7.23
CA PRO A 371 1.01 -23.12 8.20
C PRO A 371 0.72 -22.15 9.37
N GLN A 372 -0.56 -21.88 9.59
CA GLN A 372 -0.99 -21.05 10.71
C GLN A 372 -0.56 -21.73 12.00
N GLN A 373 0.36 -21.13 12.76
CA GLN A 373 0.51 -21.54 14.15
C GLN A 373 -0.84 -21.30 14.84
N PRO A 374 -1.45 -22.32 15.47
CA PRO A 374 -2.74 -22.15 16.11
C PRO A 374 -2.62 -21.05 17.15
N SER A 375 -3.41 -19.99 16.98
CA SER A 375 -3.47 -18.89 17.93
C SER A 375 -3.83 -19.45 19.32
N SER A 376 -3.01 -19.14 20.31
CA SER A 376 -3.18 -19.52 21.72
C SER A 376 -4.56 -19.16 22.28
N HIS A 377 -5.27 -18.24 21.63
CA HIS A 377 -6.64 -17.85 21.96
C HIS A 377 -7.71 -18.92 21.72
N ILE A 378 -7.52 -19.85 20.75
CA ILE A 378 -8.48 -20.94 20.49
C ILE A 378 -8.30 -22.07 21.51
N GLN A 379 -7.09 -22.26 22.03
CA GLN A 379 -6.83 -23.27 23.07
C GLN A 379 -7.36 -22.87 24.45
N ALA A 380 -7.35 -21.56 24.78
CA ALA A 380 -7.95 -21.06 26.02
C ALA A 380 -9.47 -21.33 26.08
N ARG A 381 -10.20 -21.03 24.99
CA ARG A 381 -11.66 -21.30 24.92
C ARG A 381 -12.01 -22.79 24.94
N ARG A 382 -11.11 -23.67 24.50
CA ARG A 382 -11.33 -25.13 24.53
C ARG A 382 -11.10 -25.73 25.92
N LYS A 383 -10.21 -25.15 26.73
CA LYS A 383 -10.02 -25.56 28.14
C LYS A 383 -11.20 -25.15 29.01
N ASP A 384 -11.73 -23.94 28.84
CA ASP A 384 -12.89 -23.47 29.63
C ASP A 384 -14.16 -24.27 29.34
N ARG A 385 -14.35 -24.71 28.09
CA ARG A 385 -15.52 -25.52 27.71
C ARG A 385 -15.46 -26.99 28.14
N LYS A 386 -14.26 -27.52 28.45
CA LYS A 386 -14.07 -28.87 28.99
C LYS A 386 -14.16 -28.93 30.52
N GLY A 387 -14.01 -27.80 31.23
CA GLY A 387 -14.19 -27.72 32.68
C GLY A 387 -15.65 -27.72 33.15
N SER A 388 -16.60 -27.31 32.29
CA SER A 388 -18.01 -27.11 32.66
C SER A 388 -18.96 -28.28 32.33
N ARG A 389 -18.45 -29.46 31.94
CA ARG A 389 -19.27 -30.64 31.62
C ARG A 389 -18.85 -31.87 32.44
N LYS A 390 -18.99 -31.78 33.76
CA LYS A 390 -19.19 -32.94 34.63
C LYS A 390 -20.27 -32.58 35.65
N SER A 391 -21.09 -33.57 35.99
CA SER A 391 -22.21 -33.57 36.96
C SER A 391 -23.62 -33.36 36.37
N ALA A 392 -24.27 -34.46 35.97
CA ALA A 392 -25.59 -34.90 36.48
C ALA A 392 -26.05 -36.21 35.79
N PRO A 393 -26.78 -37.11 36.48
CA PRO A 393 -26.97 -38.51 36.08
C PRO A 393 -28.21 -38.74 35.18
N ARG A 394 -28.15 -39.81 34.39
CA ARG A 394 -29.21 -40.33 33.50
C ARG A 394 -30.09 -41.35 34.25
N THR A 395 -31.40 -41.15 34.22
CA THR A 395 -32.41 -42.22 34.31
C THR A 395 -32.82 -42.66 32.91
N GLY A 396 -33.04 -43.96 32.74
CA GLY A 396 -33.22 -44.64 31.46
C GLY A 396 -34.60 -44.45 30.82
N THR A 397 -34.75 -44.95 29.59
CA THR A 397 -35.68 -46.00 29.16
C THR A 397 -35.34 -46.33 27.70
N GLU A 398 -35.43 -47.61 27.35
CA GLU A 398 -35.06 -48.25 26.08
C GLU A 398 -36.31 -48.32 25.12
N PRO A 399 -36.31 -49.07 23.99
CA PRO A 399 -36.11 -48.63 22.60
C PRO A 399 -37.40 -48.77 21.72
N PRO A 400 -37.38 -48.79 20.36
CA PRO A 400 -36.89 -49.92 19.55
C PRO A 400 -36.18 -49.58 18.20
N ALA A 401 -35.48 -50.60 17.66
CA ALA A 401 -34.92 -50.73 16.30
C ALA A 401 -36.03 -51.08 15.26
N PRO A 402 -35.80 -51.43 13.95
CA PRO A 402 -34.56 -51.70 13.18
C PRO A 402 -34.57 -51.00 11.79
N LEU A 403 -33.55 -51.03 10.90
CA LEU A 403 -33.10 -52.13 10.03
C LEU A 403 -31.91 -51.66 9.16
N SER A 404 -30.95 -52.59 8.96
CA SER A 404 -30.21 -52.98 7.75
C SER A 404 -29.95 -51.96 6.62
N GLY A 405 -28.77 -51.80 6.03
CA GLY A 405 -27.52 -52.56 6.09
C GLY A 405 -26.51 -52.09 5.03
N SER A 406 -25.41 -52.84 4.92
CA SER A 406 -24.48 -52.93 3.78
C SER A 406 -23.31 -51.93 3.66
N THR A 407 -22.14 -52.42 4.09
CA THR A 407 -20.76 -52.15 3.57
C THR A 407 -20.21 -53.50 3.07
N PRO A 408 -19.03 -53.68 2.41
CA PRO A 408 -17.90 -52.77 2.08
C PRO A 408 -17.45 -52.93 0.57
N THR A 409 -16.39 -52.33 0.00
CA THR A 409 -14.94 -52.67 0.07
C THR A 409 -14.13 -51.77 -0.91
N PRO A 410 -12.81 -51.54 -0.75
CA PRO A 410 -12.00 -50.47 -1.38
C PRO A 410 -10.93 -51.02 -2.39
N PRO A 411 -9.67 -50.52 -2.47
CA PRO A 411 -9.18 -49.35 -3.22
C PRO A 411 -8.12 -49.71 -4.30
N HIS A 412 -7.82 -48.78 -5.23
CA HIS A 412 -6.62 -48.87 -6.09
C HIS A 412 -5.62 -47.75 -5.81
N SER A 413 -4.48 -48.19 -5.28
CA SER A 413 -3.22 -47.47 -5.12
C SER A 413 -2.47 -47.47 -6.45
N HIS A 414 -1.85 -46.34 -6.85
CA HIS A 414 -0.77 -46.36 -7.83
C HIS A 414 0.47 -45.63 -7.33
N HIS A 415 1.55 -46.36 -7.53
CA HIS A 415 2.92 -46.16 -7.07
C HIS A 415 3.65 -45.00 -7.75
N ILE A 416 4.54 -44.40 -6.97
CA ILE A 416 5.70 -43.63 -7.38
C ILE A 416 6.79 -44.60 -7.88
N PRO A 417 7.61 -44.22 -8.87
CA PRO A 417 8.99 -44.66 -8.89
C PRO A 417 9.95 -43.48 -8.66
N VAL A 418 10.77 -43.66 -7.63
CA VAL A 418 12.06 -42.99 -7.42
C VAL A 418 13.09 -43.75 -8.27
N ALA A 419 13.95 -43.03 -8.98
CA ALA A 419 15.19 -43.56 -9.49
C ALA A 419 16.34 -42.61 -9.09
N ASN A 420 17.18 -43.13 -8.19
CA ASN A 420 18.56 -42.71 -7.97
C ASN A 420 19.46 -43.60 -8.83
N GLU A 421 20.54 -43.05 -9.38
CA GLU A 421 21.88 -43.67 -9.56
C GLU A 421 22.76 -42.63 -10.31
N THR A 422 23.73 -41.98 -9.65
CA THR A 422 25.18 -42.30 -9.53
C THR A 422 26.07 -42.20 -10.78
N ALA A 423 27.09 -41.35 -10.61
CA ALA A 423 28.52 -41.53 -10.98
C ALA A 423 29.05 -41.20 -12.39
N HIS A 424 30.07 -40.32 -12.36
CA HIS A 424 31.31 -40.24 -13.15
C HIS A 424 31.29 -40.33 -14.68
N CYS A 425 31.81 -39.29 -15.34
CA CYS A 425 33.09 -39.40 -16.05
C CYS A 425 33.70 -38.02 -16.37
N SER A 426 34.98 -37.88 -16.04
CA SER A 426 35.86 -36.80 -16.48
C SER A 426 36.35 -37.10 -17.89
N THR A 427 36.35 -36.11 -18.79
CA THR A 427 37.30 -36.11 -19.91
C THR A 427 37.67 -34.69 -20.31
N ASN A 428 38.95 -34.38 -20.07
CA ASN A 428 39.70 -33.31 -20.71
C ASN A 428 39.73 -33.56 -22.23
N LEU A 429 39.57 -32.51 -23.03
CA LEU A 429 40.22 -32.41 -24.34
C LEU A 429 40.59 -30.96 -24.62
N ARG A 430 41.84 -30.83 -25.08
CA ARG A 430 42.63 -29.62 -25.29
C ARG A 430 42.21 -28.83 -26.53
N SER A 431 42.59 -27.56 -26.48
CA SER A 431 43.18 -26.74 -27.55
C SER A 431 42.49 -26.67 -28.92
N THR A 432 42.12 -25.46 -29.32
CA THR A 432 42.81 -24.80 -30.45
C THR A 432 42.65 -23.29 -30.35
N GLN A 433 43.80 -22.62 -30.23
CA GLN A 433 44.02 -21.22 -30.57
C GLN A 433 43.55 -20.91 -32.00
N ARG A 434 42.93 -19.75 -32.19
CA ARG A 434 43.18 -18.87 -33.35
C ARG A 434 42.68 -17.46 -33.05
N GLN A 435 43.63 -16.54 -32.83
CA GLN A 435 43.45 -15.12 -33.16
C GLN A 435 43.50 -14.97 -34.69
N PRO A 436 42.79 -13.99 -35.24
CA PRO A 436 43.45 -12.76 -35.69
C PRO A 436 42.59 -11.54 -35.31
N GLY A 437 43.03 -10.29 -35.31
CA GLY A 437 44.19 -9.64 -35.89
C GLY A 437 43.78 -8.17 -35.91
N ASN A 438 44.53 -7.35 -35.20
CA ASN A 438 44.33 -5.90 -35.07
C ASN A 438 44.91 -5.22 -36.31
N PRO A 439 44.21 -4.30 -37.00
CA PRO A 439 44.87 -3.32 -37.84
C PRO A 439 44.79 -1.92 -37.20
N ARG A 440 45.98 -1.37 -37.05
CA ARG A 440 46.30 0.00 -36.64
C ARG A 440 45.64 1.03 -37.56
N SER A 441 45.20 2.15 -36.97
CA SER A 441 45.15 3.45 -37.62
C SER A 441 46.54 3.88 -38.09
N PRO A 442 46.62 4.72 -39.13
CA PRO A 442 47.21 6.03 -38.87
C PRO A 442 46.53 7.20 -39.61
N VAL A 443 46.70 8.39 -39.00
CA VAL A 443 46.44 9.77 -39.44
C VAL A 443 44.99 10.22 -39.51
#